data_AF-A0A7Y2ZDX4-F1
#
_entry.id   AF-A0A7Y2ZDX4-F1
#
_cell.length_a   1.000
_cell.length_b   1.000
_cell.length_c   1.000
_cell.angle_alpha   90.00
_cell.angle_beta   90.00
_cell.angle_gamma   90.00
#
_symmetry.space_group_name_H-M   'P 1'
#
loop_
_entity.id
_entity.type
_entity.pdbx_description
1 polymer ?
#
loop_
_entity_poly.entity_id
_entity_poly.type
_entity_poly.pdbx_seq_one_letter_code
_entity_poly.pdbx_strand_id
1 'polypeptide(L)'
;MMRCSTCGERLTPDAERCPTCGTAVARVPTRRMTPGMTAAVGPQRCPRCGYQGQGVPYFSRTGHVGLLIGVSLFTYGLGGLAYWLARRRHYICPNCGLGWEHAARALPAAGPDGSPPALASDSSMPLPSGGLKRRFVGAAMILFASFLIMMGIIEVEAAAIAVGSVFGAGGSGMFFWGWKALQERRQALTTGLQRKILRLATQKGGTLTVTEVAADLNLSLPAAEKVLTQMDDGFRVRSD
;
A
#
# COMPACT_ATOMS: atom_id res chain seq x y z
N MET A 1 2.93 -21.39 -4.17
CA MET A 1 4.35 -21.10 -3.85
C MET A 1 4.41 -19.94 -2.87
N MET A 2 5.08 -20.13 -1.72
CA MET A 2 5.25 -19.07 -0.72
C MET A 2 6.50 -18.25 -1.06
N ARG A 3 6.45 -16.94 -0.83
CA ARG A 3 7.60 -16.04 -0.96
C ARG A 3 7.82 -15.31 0.36
N CYS A 4 9.07 -15.00 0.67
CA CYS A 4 9.40 -14.21 1.85
C CYS A 4 8.78 -12.81 1.73
N SER A 5 8.03 -12.38 2.75
CA SER A 5 7.40 -11.05 2.80
C SER A 5 8.42 -9.90 2.90
N THR A 6 9.66 -10.20 3.29
CA THR A 6 10.73 -9.21 3.43
C THR A 6 11.54 -9.05 2.14
N CYS A 7 12.06 -10.15 1.58
CA CYS A 7 12.99 -10.10 0.44
C CYS A 7 12.44 -10.68 -0.87
N GLY A 8 11.26 -11.33 -0.87
CA GLY A 8 10.64 -11.88 -2.07
C GLY A 8 11.20 -13.22 -2.57
N GLU A 9 12.18 -13.79 -1.86
CA GLU A 9 12.77 -15.11 -2.12
C GLU A 9 11.71 -16.21 -2.12
N ARG A 10 11.86 -17.24 -2.96
CA ARG A 10 10.96 -18.41 -2.93
C ARG A 10 11.29 -19.25 -1.70
N LEU A 11 10.27 -19.51 -0.88
CA LEU A 11 10.41 -20.33 0.31
C LEU A 11 10.07 -21.78 -0.02
N THR A 12 10.90 -22.70 0.47
CA THR A 12 10.51 -24.11 0.57
C THR A 12 9.35 -24.25 1.55
N PRO A 13 8.40 -25.17 1.31
CA PRO A 13 7.18 -25.29 2.11
C PRO A 13 7.42 -25.53 3.61
N ASP A 14 8.59 -26.08 3.97
CA ASP A 14 8.96 -26.39 5.35
C ASP A 14 9.93 -25.39 5.99
N ALA A 15 10.30 -24.29 5.31
CA ALA A 15 11.23 -23.30 5.84
C ALA A 15 10.61 -22.45 6.96
N GLU A 16 11.12 -22.57 8.18
CA GLU A 16 10.76 -21.71 9.32
C GLU A 16 11.34 -20.29 9.20
N ARG A 17 12.43 -20.14 8.45
CA ARG A 17 13.10 -18.86 8.20
C ARG A 17 13.48 -18.76 6.74
N CYS A 18 13.44 -17.54 6.21
CA CYS A 18 13.92 -17.29 4.87
C CYS A 18 15.44 -17.54 4.78
N PRO A 19 15.93 -18.35 3.82
CA PRO A 19 17.36 -18.61 3.69
C PRO A 19 18.16 -17.36 3.32
N THR A 20 17.55 -16.40 2.62
CA THR A 20 18.24 -15.20 2.14
C THR A 20 18.31 -14.09 3.18
N CYS A 21 17.25 -13.85 3.95
CA CYS A 21 17.19 -12.70 4.88
C CYS A 21 16.95 -13.08 6.35
N GLY A 22 16.79 -14.36 6.67
CA GLY A 22 16.60 -14.84 8.03
C GLY A 22 15.25 -14.51 8.66
N THR A 23 14.36 -13.78 7.98
CA THR A 23 13.03 -13.45 8.50
C THR A 23 12.24 -14.72 8.80
N ALA A 24 11.68 -14.79 10.02
CA ALA A 24 10.78 -15.85 10.42
C ALA A 24 9.54 -15.88 9.50
N VAL A 25 9.27 -17.04 8.94
CA VAL A 25 8.10 -17.27 8.10
C VAL A 25 6.94 -17.56 9.03
N ALA A 26 5.94 -16.66 9.07
CA ALA A 26 4.75 -16.88 9.88
C ALA A 26 4.00 -18.12 9.35
N ARG A 27 4.15 -19.27 10.02
CA ARG A 27 3.25 -20.42 9.80
C ARG A 27 1.84 -19.92 10.11
N VAL A 28 0.96 -19.98 9.12
CA VAL A 28 -0.47 -19.86 9.38
C VAL A 28 -0.84 -21.16 10.11
N PRO A 29 -1.20 -21.13 11.41
CA PRO A 29 -1.68 -22.33 12.05
C PRO A 29 -2.95 -22.76 11.31
N THR A 30 -2.93 -23.96 10.74
CA THR A 30 -4.11 -24.70 10.29
C THR A 30 -4.95 -25.04 11.52
N ARG A 31 -5.60 -24.01 12.09
CA ARG A 31 -6.49 -24.18 13.22
C ARG A 31 -7.75 -24.84 12.69
N ARG A 32 -8.01 -26.08 13.13
CA ARG A 32 -9.28 -26.81 12.95
C ARG A 32 -10.44 -25.84 13.17
N MET A 33 -11.21 -25.62 12.11
CA MET A 33 -12.37 -24.73 12.08
C MET A 33 -13.47 -25.25 13.00
N THR A 34 -13.96 -24.37 13.87
CA THR A 34 -15.31 -24.46 14.44
C THR A 34 -16.34 -24.26 13.31
N PRO A 35 -17.41 -25.08 13.24
CA PRO A 35 -18.41 -25.00 12.18
C PRO A 35 -19.40 -23.87 12.48
N GLY A 36 -19.45 -22.86 11.61
CA GLY A 36 -20.48 -21.83 11.71
C GLY A 36 -20.12 -20.50 11.05
N MET A 37 -19.85 -20.51 9.74
CA MET A 37 -20.13 -19.38 8.82
C MET A 37 -19.72 -19.78 7.41
N THR A 38 -20.69 -20.34 6.69
CA THR A 38 -20.68 -20.61 5.26
C THR A 38 -20.88 -19.30 4.48
N ALA A 39 -19.86 -18.87 3.72
CA ALA A 39 -20.01 -18.21 2.42
C ALA A 39 -18.64 -18.01 1.73
N ALA A 40 -18.45 -18.70 0.60
CA ALA A 40 -17.39 -18.54 -0.40
C ALA A 40 -15.93 -18.88 0.03
N VAL A 41 -15.66 -20.15 0.34
CA VAL A 41 -14.29 -20.66 0.56
C VAL A 41 -13.69 -21.12 -0.78
N GLY A 42 -13.29 -20.16 -1.60
CA GLY A 42 -12.27 -20.33 -2.63
C GLY A 42 -11.12 -19.37 -2.34
N PRO A 43 -9.85 -19.69 -2.70
CA PRO A 43 -8.75 -18.74 -2.60
C PRO A 43 -9.05 -17.55 -3.51
N GLN A 44 -9.58 -16.49 -2.93
CA GLN A 44 -9.89 -15.30 -3.71
C GLN A 44 -8.57 -14.61 -4.11
N ARG A 45 -8.57 -13.99 -5.29
CA ARG A 45 -7.41 -13.26 -5.82
C ARG A 45 -7.67 -11.77 -5.68
N CYS A 46 -6.76 -11.07 -5.00
CA CYS A 46 -6.88 -9.63 -4.83
C CYS A 46 -6.73 -8.92 -6.19
N PRO A 47 -7.72 -8.12 -6.65
CA PRO A 47 -7.67 -7.48 -7.98
C PRO A 47 -6.56 -6.45 -8.11
N ARG A 48 -6.09 -5.88 -6.99
CA ARG A 48 -5.08 -4.82 -6.99
C ARG A 48 -3.64 -5.32 -7.02
N CYS A 49 -3.37 -6.50 -6.46
CA CYS A 49 -2.00 -7.01 -6.30
C CYS A 49 -1.82 -8.49 -6.64
N GLY A 50 -2.88 -9.17 -7.05
CA GLY A 50 -2.84 -10.58 -7.44
C GLY A 50 -2.66 -11.58 -6.29
N TYR A 51 -2.63 -11.13 -5.03
CA TYR A 51 -2.50 -12.01 -3.86
C TYR A 51 -3.63 -13.05 -3.84
N GLN A 52 -3.27 -14.33 -3.84
CA GLN A 52 -4.19 -15.46 -3.68
C GLN A 52 -4.12 -15.95 -2.24
N GLY A 53 -5.24 -15.90 -1.53
CA GLY A 53 -5.32 -16.32 -0.14
C GLY A 53 -6.52 -15.69 0.58
N GLN A 54 -6.62 -15.95 1.88
CA GLN A 54 -7.68 -15.38 2.70
C GLN A 54 -7.33 -13.97 3.15
N GLY A 55 -8.36 -13.14 3.34
CA GLY A 55 -8.19 -11.83 3.94
C GLY A 55 -7.78 -11.91 5.41
N VAL A 56 -6.98 -10.95 5.85
CA VAL A 56 -6.65 -10.79 7.26
C VAL A 56 -7.60 -9.78 7.90
N PRO A 57 -7.96 -9.93 9.18
CA PRO A 57 -8.84 -9.00 9.85
C PRO A 57 -8.20 -7.60 9.89
N TYR A 58 -9.01 -6.55 9.75
CA TYR A 58 -8.56 -5.15 9.64
C TYR A 58 -7.58 -4.76 10.76
N PHE A 59 -7.85 -5.18 11.99
CA PHE A 59 -7.01 -4.86 13.16
C PHE A 59 -5.78 -5.76 13.34
N SER A 60 -5.45 -6.67 12.42
CA SER A 60 -4.18 -7.42 12.50
C SER A 60 -2.98 -6.57 12.10
N ARG A 61 -3.18 -5.47 11.35
CA ARG A 61 -2.12 -4.53 11.01
C ARG A 61 -1.89 -3.54 12.14
N THR A 62 -0.64 -3.47 12.61
CA THR A 62 -0.18 -2.54 13.65
C THR A 62 -0.59 -1.09 13.38
N GLY A 63 -0.62 -0.65 12.12
CA GLY A 63 -1.09 0.68 11.75
C GLY A 63 -2.56 0.96 12.09
N HIS A 64 -3.45 -0.02 11.89
CA HIS A 64 -4.88 0.13 12.22
C HIS A 64 -5.13 0.06 13.72
N VAL A 65 -4.35 -0.76 14.44
CA VAL A 65 -4.34 -0.78 15.90
C VAL A 65 -3.88 0.56 16.47
N GLY A 66 -2.80 1.12 15.92
CA GLY A 66 -2.30 2.44 16.32
C GLY A 66 -3.34 3.55 16.11
N LEU A 67 -4.08 3.51 15.00
CA LEU A 67 -5.15 4.46 14.74
C LEU A 67 -6.31 4.28 15.73
N LEU A 68 -6.70 3.04 16.03
CA LEU A 68 -7.72 2.75 17.05
C LEU A 68 -7.30 3.34 18.40
N ILE A 69 -6.05 3.11 18.84
CA ILE A 69 -5.53 3.65 20.11
C ILE A 69 -5.52 5.18 20.08
N GLY A 70 -5.05 5.79 19.00
CA GLY A 70 -5.00 7.24 18.86
C GLY A 70 -6.39 7.87 18.95
N VAL A 71 -7.35 7.38 18.16
CA VAL A 71 -8.74 7.87 18.21
C VAL A 71 -9.33 7.63 19.59
N SER A 72 -9.08 6.47 20.21
CA SER A 72 -9.54 6.18 21.58
C SER A 72 -9.00 7.21 22.57
N LEU A 73 -7.71 7.52 22.54
CA LEU A 73 -7.09 8.47 23.47
C LEU A 73 -7.69 9.88 23.33
N PHE A 74 -7.86 10.36 22.09
CA PHE A 74 -8.40 11.71 21.83
C PHE A 74 -9.89 11.86 22.12
N THR A 75 -10.64 10.77 22.17
CA THR A 75 -12.10 10.78 22.34
C THR A 75 -12.54 10.12 23.64
N TYR A 76 -11.63 9.98 24.61
CA TYR A 76 -11.88 9.30 25.89
C TYR A 76 -12.52 7.90 25.72
N GLY A 77 -12.08 7.18 24.69
CA GLY A 77 -12.52 5.83 24.36
C GLY A 77 -13.76 5.75 23.47
N LEU A 78 -14.64 6.74 23.46
CA LEU A 78 -15.92 6.68 22.74
C LEU A 78 -15.74 6.59 21.22
N GLY A 79 -14.90 7.44 20.64
CA GLY A 79 -14.60 7.40 19.20
C GLY A 79 -13.83 6.14 18.81
N GLY A 80 -12.98 5.64 19.70
CA GLY A 80 -12.30 4.36 19.55
C GLY A 80 -13.26 3.18 19.48
N LEU A 81 -14.22 3.12 20.41
CA LEU A 81 -15.25 2.10 20.47
C LEU A 81 -16.15 2.12 19.23
N ALA A 82 -16.60 3.31 18.82
CA ALA A 82 -17.38 3.49 17.59
C ALA A 82 -16.59 3.04 16.35
N TYR A 83 -15.31 3.45 16.25
CA TYR A 83 -14.41 3.05 15.17
C TYR A 83 -14.19 1.53 15.14
N TRP A 84 -13.97 0.90 16.30
CA TRP A 84 -13.84 -0.56 16.42
C TRP A 84 -15.11 -1.28 16.01
N LEU A 85 -16.28 -0.87 16.51
CA LEU A 85 -17.58 -1.45 16.15
C LEU A 85 -17.83 -1.39 14.64
N ALA A 86 -17.53 -0.25 14.02
CA ALA A 86 -17.67 -0.05 12.59
C ALA A 86 -16.71 -0.93 11.78
N ARG A 87 -15.46 -1.11 12.24
CA ARG A 87 -14.40 -1.75 11.45
C ARG A 87 -14.05 -3.20 11.82
N ARG A 88 -14.54 -3.74 12.93
CA ARG A 88 -14.14 -5.08 13.45
C ARG A 88 -14.45 -6.26 12.53
N ARG A 89 -15.42 -6.11 11.62
CA ARG A 89 -15.82 -7.16 10.67
C ARG A 89 -15.16 -7.03 9.29
N HIS A 90 -14.33 -6.01 9.08
CA HIS A 90 -13.68 -5.79 7.79
C HIS A 90 -12.46 -6.70 7.63
N TYR A 91 -12.32 -7.29 6.45
CA TYR A 91 -11.14 -8.04 6.05
C TYR A 91 -10.38 -7.27 4.97
N ILE A 92 -9.06 -7.27 5.05
CA ILE A 92 -8.18 -6.57 4.11
C ILE A 92 -7.16 -7.51 3.47
N CYS A 93 -6.69 -7.15 2.28
CA CYS A 93 -5.59 -7.86 1.64
C CYS A 93 -4.29 -7.63 2.43
N PRO A 94 -3.55 -8.68 2.82
CA PRO A 94 -2.32 -8.53 3.60
C PRO A 94 -1.22 -7.78 2.86
N ASN A 95 -1.19 -7.88 1.52
CA ASN A 95 -0.18 -7.23 0.69
C ASN A 95 -0.50 -5.74 0.46
N CYS A 96 -1.64 -5.43 -0.16
CA CYS A 96 -1.96 -4.06 -0.59
C CYS A 96 -2.95 -3.29 0.31
N GLY A 97 -3.62 -3.94 1.27
CA GLY A 97 -4.59 -3.31 2.18
C GLY A 97 -5.98 -3.02 1.59
N LEU A 98 -6.30 -3.52 0.39
CA LEU A 98 -7.64 -3.39 -0.19
C LEU A 98 -8.69 -4.16 0.64
N GLY A 99 -9.86 -3.57 0.88
CA GLY A 99 -10.98 -4.25 1.55
C GLY A 99 -11.59 -5.35 0.69
N TRP A 100 -11.73 -6.55 1.24
CA TRP A 100 -12.24 -7.73 0.54
C TRP A 100 -13.71 -7.62 0.15
N GLU A 101 -14.49 -6.83 0.88
CA GLU A 101 -15.89 -6.55 0.58
C GLU A 101 -16.09 -5.84 -0.78
N HIS A 102 -15.03 -5.28 -1.35
CA HIS A 102 -15.02 -4.68 -2.69
C HIS A 102 -14.35 -5.59 -3.73
N ALA A 103 -13.57 -6.59 -3.29
CA ALA A 103 -12.88 -7.53 -4.18
C ALA A 103 -13.85 -8.54 -4.82
N ALA A 104 -14.87 -9.00 -4.08
CA ALA A 104 -15.91 -9.87 -4.60
C ALA A 104 -16.79 -9.21 -5.69
N ARG A 105 -16.90 -7.87 -5.65
CA ARG A 105 -17.65 -7.08 -6.64
C ARG A 105 -16.86 -6.77 -7.91
N ALA A 106 -15.54 -6.99 -7.91
CA ALA A 106 -14.63 -6.60 -8.99
C ALA A 106 -14.17 -7.78 -9.86
N LEU A 107 -14.67 -9.00 -9.61
CA LEU A 107 -14.39 -10.16 -10.45
C LEU A 107 -15.60 -10.41 -11.37
N PRO A 108 -15.51 -10.14 -12.68
CA PRO A 108 -16.33 -10.88 -13.62
C PRO A 108 -15.94 -12.36 -13.47
N ALA A 109 -16.94 -13.26 -13.50
CA ALA A 109 -16.73 -14.70 -13.46
C ALA A 109 -15.61 -15.09 -14.43
N ALA A 110 -14.47 -15.54 -13.91
CA ALA A 110 -13.35 -15.98 -14.72
C ALA A 110 -13.82 -17.19 -15.54
N GLY A 111 -13.77 -17.06 -16.86
CA GLY A 111 -13.92 -18.19 -17.78
C GLY A 111 -12.81 -19.23 -17.59
N PRO A 112 -12.94 -20.41 -18.22
CA PRO A 112 -12.21 -21.63 -17.85
C PRO A 112 -10.68 -21.61 -18.09
N ASP A 113 -10.15 -20.63 -18.83
CA ASP A 113 -8.78 -20.71 -19.33
C ASP A 113 -7.80 -19.90 -18.47
N GLY A 114 -7.24 -20.61 -17.47
CA GLY A 114 -6.29 -20.12 -16.49
C GLY A 114 -4.85 -19.94 -17.01
N SER A 115 -4.64 -19.11 -18.03
CA SER A 115 -3.29 -18.76 -18.49
C SER A 115 -2.81 -17.44 -17.84
N PRO A 116 -1.76 -17.44 -17.00
CA PRO A 116 -1.17 -16.20 -16.51
C PRO A 116 -0.34 -15.54 -17.63
N PRO A 117 -0.45 -14.22 -17.86
CA PRO A 117 0.42 -13.52 -18.79
C PRO A 117 1.87 -13.58 -18.28
N ALA A 118 2.72 -14.19 -19.09
CA ALA A 118 4.13 -14.41 -18.85
C ALA A 118 4.94 -13.16 -19.21
N LEU A 119 5.02 -12.16 -18.31
CA LEU A 119 6.06 -11.11 -18.31
C LEU A 119 5.94 -10.20 -17.08
N ALA A 120 6.04 -10.76 -15.87
CA ALA A 120 6.04 -9.97 -14.64
C ALA A 120 7.09 -10.50 -13.65
N SER A 121 8.34 -10.60 -14.08
CA SER A 121 9.47 -10.85 -13.18
C SER A 121 10.77 -10.34 -13.79
N ASP A 122 10.79 -9.10 -14.27
CA ASP A 122 12.06 -8.43 -14.52
C ASP A 122 12.34 -7.46 -13.37
N SER A 123 13.50 -7.68 -12.77
CA SER A 123 13.98 -7.22 -11.47
C SER A 123 13.65 -5.75 -11.19
N SER A 124 12.71 -5.54 -10.28
CA SER A 124 12.40 -4.23 -9.72
C SER A 124 13.58 -3.75 -8.88
N MET A 125 14.27 -2.70 -9.35
CA MET A 125 15.08 -1.86 -8.47
C MET A 125 14.28 -1.58 -7.18
N PRO A 126 14.89 -1.69 -6.00
CA PRO A 126 14.19 -1.43 -4.75
C PRO A 126 13.62 -0.02 -4.79
N LEU A 127 12.29 0.09 -4.80
CA LEU A 127 11.62 1.37 -4.75
C LEU A 127 11.98 2.05 -3.42
N PRO A 128 12.31 3.36 -3.43
CA PRO A 128 12.62 4.07 -2.20
C PRO A 128 11.44 3.95 -1.23
N SER A 129 11.76 3.78 0.06
CA SER A 129 10.75 3.61 1.10
C SER A 129 9.77 4.80 1.08
N GLY A 130 8.46 4.53 1.09
CA GLY A 130 7.43 5.54 0.81
C GLY A 130 7.25 6.64 1.86
N GLY A 131 8.17 6.81 2.81
CA GLY A 131 8.15 7.87 3.82
C GLY A 131 6.95 7.86 4.77
N LEU A 132 6.02 6.91 4.66
CA LEU A 132 4.72 6.94 5.33
C LEU A 132 4.85 7.00 6.86
N LYS A 133 5.80 6.25 7.43
CA LYS A 133 6.09 6.29 8.88
C LYS A 133 6.50 7.69 9.33
N ARG A 134 7.40 8.35 8.59
CA ARG A 134 7.88 9.70 8.92
C ARG A 134 6.76 10.75 8.82
N ARG A 135 5.88 10.63 7.81
CA ARG A 135 4.71 11.51 7.68
C ARG A 135 3.72 11.35 8.82
N PHE A 136 3.46 10.11 9.23
CA PHE A 136 2.55 9.83 10.34
C PHE A 136 3.12 10.36 11.66
N VAL A 137 4.40 10.10 11.94
CA VAL A 137 5.08 10.63 13.13
C VAL A 137 5.12 12.16 13.12
N GLY A 138 5.46 12.77 11.99
CA GLY A 138 5.45 14.23 11.85
C GLY A 138 4.07 14.85 12.09
N ALA A 139 3.01 14.27 11.51
CA ALA A 139 1.64 14.72 11.73
C ALA A 139 1.22 14.57 13.21
N ALA A 140 1.56 13.45 13.86
CA ALA A 140 1.27 13.25 15.28
C ALA A 140 2.01 14.27 16.17
N MET A 141 3.28 14.57 15.88
CA MET A 141 4.05 15.60 16.59
C MET A 141 3.44 16.99 16.43
N ILE A 142 2.95 17.35 15.24
CA ILE A 142 2.27 18.64 15.00
C ILE A 142 0.99 18.72 15.82
N LEU A 143 0.16 17.66 15.83
CA LEU A 143 -1.07 17.63 16.62
C LEU A 143 -0.77 17.74 18.13
N PHE A 144 0.26 17.03 18.60
CA PHE A 144 0.70 17.11 19.99
C PHE A 144 1.21 18.50 20.37
N ALA A 145 2.00 19.13 19.49
CA ALA A 145 2.46 20.50 19.64
C ALA A 145 1.29 21.50 19.73
N SER A 146 0.30 21.39 18.83
CA SER A 146 -0.90 22.22 18.86
C SER A 146 -1.69 22.04 20.17
N PHE A 147 -1.76 20.82 20.68
CA PHE A 147 -2.40 20.54 21.98
C PHE A 147 -1.65 21.20 23.15
N LEU A 148 -0.32 21.10 23.22
CA LEU A 148 0.49 21.74 24.26
C LEU A 148 0.37 23.27 24.23
N ILE A 149 0.37 23.86 23.03
CA ILE A 149 0.19 25.30 22.85
C ILE A 149 -1.20 25.73 23.34
N MET A 150 -2.25 24.98 23.02
CA MET A 150 -3.61 25.27 23.50
C MET A 150 -3.68 25.22 25.03
N MET A 151 -3.13 24.19 25.67
CA MET A 151 -3.10 24.08 27.14
C MET A 151 -2.32 25.23 27.78
N GLY A 152 -1.14 25.58 27.23
CA GLY A 152 -0.34 26.69 27.74
C GLY A 152 -1.04 28.04 27.66
N ILE A 153 -1.92 28.25 26.69
CA ILE A 153 -2.74 29.48 26.59
C ILE A 153 -3.81 29.50 27.69
N ILE A 154 -4.42 28.37 28.02
CA ILE A 154 -5.49 28.28 29.03
C ILE A 154 -4.93 28.50 30.44
N GLU A 155 -3.77 27.90 30.75
CA GLU A 155 -3.15 27.95 32.08
C GLU A 155 -2.16 29.11 32.25
N VAL A 156 -1.94 29.92 31.20
CA VAL A 156 -0.96 31.02 31.16
C VAL A 156 0.47 30.53 31.48
N GLU A 157 0.80 29.31 31.06
CA GLU A 157 2.10 28.69 31.32
C GLU A 157 3.01 28.80 30.09
N ALA A 158 3.94 29.75 30.12
CA ALA A 158 4.87 30.01 29.01
C ALA A 158 5.75 28.80 28.65
N ALA A 159 6.03 27.91 29.62
CA ALA A 159 6.82 26.71 29.40
C ALA A 159 6.14 25.73 28.42
N ALA A 160 4.83 25.52 28.55
CA ALA A 160 4.06 24.64 27.67
C ALA A 160 4.06 25.14 26.21
N ILE A 161 3.97 26.45 26.01
CA ILE A 161 4.03 27.08 24.67
C ILE A 161 5.41 26.89 24.03
N ALA A 162 6.49 27.08 24.80
CA ALA A 162 7.86 26.91 24.32
C ALA A 162 8.12 25.46 23.90
N VAL A 163 7.74 24.49 24.75
CA VAL A 163 7.86 23.05 24.44
C VAL A 163 7.04 22.69 23.21
N GLY A 164 5.76 23.12 23.15
CA GLY A 164 4.90 22.89 22.00
C GLY A 164 5.52 23.40 20.69
N SER A 165 6.14 24.58 20.71
CA SER A 165 6.79 25.18 19.54
C SER A 165 7.94 24.32 19.00
N VAL A 166 8.78 23.75 19.87
CA VAL A 166 9.87 22.84 19.48
C VAL A 166 9.32 21.57 18.82
N PHE A 167 8.30 20.96 19.43
CA PHE A 167 7.63 19.78 18.84
C PHE A 167 6.98 20.10 17.50
N GLY A 168 6.38 21.29 17.35
CA GLY A 168 5.74 21.73 16.11
C GLY A 168 6.75 21.91 14.98
N ALA A 169 7.89 22.53 15.26
CA ALA A 169 8.99 22.67 14.29
C ALA A 169 9.55 21.30 13.87
N GLY A 170 9.81 20.41 14.84
CA GLY A 170 10.29 19.05 14.57
C GLY A 170 9.31 18.21 13.76
N GLY A 171 8.02 18.26 14.11
CA GLY A 171 6.96 17.54 13.40
C GLY A 171 6.79 18.02 11.96
N SER A 172 6.86 19.33 11.74
CA SER A 172 6.79 19.95 10.40
C SER A 172 7.95 19.49 9.51
N GLY A 173 9.18 19.47 10.04
CA GLY A 173 10.35 18.96 9.32
C GLY A 173 10.21 17.49 8.92
N MET A 174 9.80 16.62 9.84
CA MET A 174 9.58 15.20 9.55
C MET A 174 8.47 14.98 8.50
N PHE A 175 7.39 15.75 8.58
CA PHE A 175 6.30 15.68 7.61
C PHE A 175 6.77 16.10 6.21
N PHE A 176 7.50 17.21 6.11
CA PHE A 176 8.05 17.72 4.85
C PHE A 176 8.99 16.70 4.19
N TRP A 177 9.91 16.10 4.96
CA TRP A 177 10.83 15.08 4.45
C TRP A 177 10.10 13.82 3.99
N GLY A 178 9.07 13.42 4.73
CA GLY A 178 8.21 12.30 4.34
C GLY A 178 7.42 12.58 3.07
N TRP A 179 6.98 13.83 2.85
CA TRP A 179 6.32 14.26 1.62
C TRP A 179 7.27 14.25 0.41
N LYS A 180 8.49 14.81 0.58
CA LYS A 180 9.52 14.82 -0.46
C LYS A 180 9.87 13.40 -0.91
N ALA A 181 10.06 12.47 0.02
CA ALA A 181 10.31 11.05 -0.30
C ALA A 181 9.17 10.40 -1.11
N LEU A 182 7.92 10.81 -0.88
CA LEU A 182 6.79 10.34 -1.69
C LEU A 182 6.83 10.91 -3.11
N GLN A 183 7.17 12.18 -3.28
CA GLN A 183 7.32 12.80 -4.60
C GLN A 183 8.45 12.14 -5.39
N GLU A 184 9.61 11.93 -4.77
CA GLU A 184 10.75 11.21 -5.39
C GLU A 184 10.35 9.79 -5.80
N ARG A 185 9.58 9.07 -4.97
CA ARG A 185 9.06 7.75 -5.32
C ARG A 185 8.09 7.80 -6.50
N ARG A 186 7.21 8.81 -6.58
CA ARG A 186 6.30 8.98 -7.72
C ARG A 186 7.08 9.21 -9.01
N GLN A 187 8.10 10.07 -8.96
CA GLN A 187 8.99 10.32 -10.10
C GLN A 187 9.72 9.04 -10.52
N ALA A 188 10.29 8.28 -9.58
CA ALA A 188 10.97 7.03 -9.89
C ALA A 188 10.03 5.99 -10.56
N LEU A 189 8.78 5.92 -10.11
CA LEU A 189 7.77 5.04 -10.71
C LEU A 189 7.42 5.47 -12.13
N THR A 190 7.19 6.76 -12.37
CA THR A 190 6.87 7.28 -13.72
C THR A 190 8.05 7.06 -14.67
N THR A 191 9.28 7.35 -14.25
CA THR A 191 10.47 7.15 -15.08
C THR A 191 10.75 5.66 -15.34
N GLY A 192 10.46 4.79 -14.37
CA GLY A 192 10.55 3.34 -14.55
C GLY A 192 9.53 2.82 -15.56
N LEU A 193 8.31 3.37 -15.52
CA LEU A 193 7.23 3.00 -16.43
C LEU A 193 7.50 3.51 -17.85
N GLN A 194 7.98 4.76 -18.00
CA GLN A 194 8.43 5.30 -19.29
C GLN A 194 9.51 4.43 -19.94
N ARG A 195 10.51 3.99 -19.17
CA ARG A 195 11.56 3.08 -19.68
C ARG A 195 11.00 1.75 -20.19
N LYS A 196 9.97 1.20 -19.53
CA LYS A 196 9.31 -0.03 -19.98
C LYS A 196 8.54 0.18 -21.28
N ILE A 197 7.83 1.31 -21.40
CA ILE A 197 7.13 1.68 -22.64
C ILE A 197 8.12 1.86 -23.78
N LEU A 198 9.24 2.57 -23.59
CA LEU A 198 10.25 2.75 -24.64
C LEU A 198 10.86 1.41 -25.09
N ARG A 199 11.13 0.49 -24.15
CA ARG A 199 11.58 -0.87 -24.49
C ARG A 199 10.54 -1.63 -25.30
N LEU A 200 9.27 -1.52 -24.91
CA LEU A 200 8.17 -2.13 -25.65
C LEU A 200 8.04 -1.55 -27.06
N ALA A 201 8.18 -0.23 -27.20
CA ALA A 201 8.17 0.46 -28.48
C ALA A 201 9.31 -0.04 -29.38
N THR A 202 10.52 -0.20 -28.84
CA THR A 202 11.66 -0.76 -29.59
C THR A 202 11.38 -2.19 -30.06
N GLN A 203 10.72 -3.02 -29.23
CA GLN A 203 10.35 -4.39 -29.60
C GLN A 203 9.25 -4.45 -30.66
N LYS A 204 8.36 -3.46 -30.70
CA LYS A 204 7.19 -3.40 -31.59
C LYS A 204 7.41 -2.56 -32.87
N GLY A 205 8.63 -2.12 -33.13
CA GLY A 205 8.95 -1.37 -34.35
C GLY A 205 8.63 0.13 -34.28
N GLY A 206 8.48 0.69 -33.07
CA GLY A 206 8.38 2.12 -32.82
C GLY A 206 6.97 2.68 -32.67
N THR A 207 5.93 1.94 -33.07
CA THR A 207 4.52 2.30 -32.85
C THR A 207 3.94 1.46 -31.72
N LEU A 208 3.16 2.11 -30.85
CA LEU A 208 2.46 1.44 -29.75
C LEU A 208 1.04 1.97 -29.67
N THR A 209 0.08 1.06 -29.67
CA THR A 209 -1.32 1.40 -29.40
C THR A 209 -1.61 1.39 -27.89
N VAL A 210 -2.61 2.17 -27.46
CA VAL A 210 -3.04 2.22 -26.05
C VAL A 210 -3.41 0.82 -25.52
N THR A 211 -4.03 0.00 -26.37
CA THR A 211 -4.45 -1.37 -26.03
C THR A 211 -3.27 -2.31 -25.83
N GLU A 212 -2.23 -2.23 -26.66
CA GLU A 212 -1.00 -3.01 -26.49
C GLU A 212 -0.29 -2.65 -25.19
N VAL A 213 -0.17 -1.35 -24.89
CA VAL A 213 0.44 -0.89 -23.63
C VAL A 213 -0.38 -1.33 -22.42
N ALA A 214 -1.71 -1.25 -22.50
CA ALA A 214 -2.59 -1.73 -21.44
C ALA A 214 -2.44 -3.24 -21.21
N ALA A 215 -2.38 -4.03 -22.27
CA ALA A 215 -2.25 -5.49 -22.21
C ALA A 215 -0.86 -5.92 -21.67
N ASP A 216 0.23 -5.37 -22.23
CA ASP A 216 1.58 -5.80 -21.91
C ASP A 216 2.07 -5.28 -20.56
N LEU A 217 1.63 -4.10 -20.14
CA LEU A 217 1.98 -3.53 -18.81
C LEU A 217 0.92 -3.80 -17.74
N ASN A 218 -0.17 -4.50 -18.09
CA ASN A 218 -1.31 -4.77 -17.21
C ASN A 218 -1.85 -3.49 -16.54
N LEU A 219 -2.01 -2.44 -17.36
CA LEU A 219 -2.57 -1.15 -16.96
C LEU A 219 -4.03 -1.05 -17.39
N SER A 220 -4.83 -0.27 -16.68
CA SER A 220 -6.17 0.07 -17.19
C SER A 220 -6.02 0.95 -18.44
N LEU A 221 -6.93 0.81 -19.42
CA LEU A 221 -6.97 1.65 -20.62
C LEU A 221 -6.81 3.16 -20.32
N PRO A 222 -7.57 3.78 -19.40
CA PRO A 222 -7.39 5.20 -19.09
C PRO A 222 -6.05 5.53 -18.42
N ALA A 223 -5.41 4.57 -17.75
CA ALA A 223 -4.07 4.76 -17.21
C ALA A 223 -3.01 4.66 -18.30
N ALA A 224 -3.15 3.73 -19.25
CA ALA A 224 -2.26 3.59 -20.39
C ALA A 224 -2.33 4.83 -21.30
N GLU A 225 -3.53 5.30 -21.64
CA GLU A 225 -3.77 6.53 -22.40
C GLU A 225 -3.11 7.72 -21.72
N LYS A 226 -3.42 7.97 -20.44
CA LYS A 226 -2.85 9.08 -19.69
C LYS A 226 -1.31 9.07 -19.67
N VAL A 227 -0.70 7.89 -19.55
CA VAL A 227 0.76 7.77 -19.56
C VAL A 227 1.32 8.06 -20.95
N LEU A 228 0.68 7.55 -22.01
CA LEU A 228 1.10 7.81 -23.39
C LEU A 228 0.96 9.28 -23.75
N THR A 229 -0.14 9.93 -23.39
CA THR A 229 -0.32 11.38 -23.57
C THR A 229 0.71 12.19 -22.79
N GLN A 230 1.14 11.73 -21.60
CA GLN A 230 2.23 12.37 -20.85
C GLN A 230 3.62 12.16 -21.48
N MET A 231 3.77 11.16 -22.34
CA MET A 231 5.00 10.86 -23.08
C MET A 231 5.01 11.49 -24.47
N ASP A 232 3.85 11.87 -25.00
CA ASP A 232 3.74 12.58 -26.27
C ASP A 232 4.41 13.95 -26.15
N ASP A 233 5.63 14.01 -26.67
CA ASP A 233 6.43 15.21 -26.78
C ASP A 233 6.35 15.82 -28.19
N GLY A 234 5.53 15.26 -29.09
CA GLY A 234 5.36 15.67 -30.48
C GLY A 234 6.57 15.40 -31.38
N PHE A 235 7.72 14.97 -30.83
CA PHE A 235 8.99 14.81 -31.53
C PHE A 235 9.51 13.36 -31.53
N ARG A 236 9.36 12.61 -30.43
CA ARG A 236 9.91 11.26 -30.25
C ARG A 236 8.83 10.18 -30.04
N VAL A 237 7.70 10.54 -29.46
CA VAL A 237 6.55 9.66 -29.26
C VAL A 237 5.30 10.41 -29.71
N ARG A 238 4.44 9.77 -30.51
CA ARG A 238 3.14 10.30 -30.92
C ARG A 238 2.05 9.36 -30.45
N SER A 239 1.01 9.92 -29.83
CA SER A 239 -0.26 9.21 -29.66
C SER A 239 -1.20 9.56 -30.81
N ASP A 240 -1.56 8.55 -31.61
CA ASP A 240 -2.69 8.62 -32.55
C ASP A 240 -3.99 8.21 -31.84
#